data_AF-A0A564ZMV8-F1
#
_entry.id   AF-A0A564ZMV8-F1
#
_cell.length_a   1.000
_cell.length_b   1.000
_cell.length_c   1.000
_cell.angle_alpha   90.00
_cell.angle_beta   90.00
_cell.angle_gamma   90.00
#
_symmetry.space_group_name_H-M   'P 1'
#
loop_
_entity.id
_entity.type
_entity.pdbx_description
1 polymer ?
#
loop_
_entity_poly.entity_id
_entity_poly.type
_entity_poly.pdbx_seq_one_letter_code
_entity_poly.pdbx_strand_id
1 'polypeptide(L)'
;MQVESGYGAMKHGHRNWTQRLVFVVAVLLAAALPWDAAVAADPPYLPHGAGAYRDQWQAPSVFQWLDPNLFTPNNPIHGVFEGEVCVACHAGVTPTIVNDWKASRHAPAKVYCTACHGNDHQQLSMPKPETCESCHKTQVSQYKEELKAGHPAHARAMTPDVYSNAWQMHKPSAEVVGCAQCHRIGSVGCDSCHTRHKFSAAEARKPSACMSCHSGVDHRDYEVWENSKHGNISRAEADETDWTKPLQRGNYRSPTCAYCHMPGGDHNTVRNTVYAGMGTQEVNRGASEHKAKRDRWTGVCSDCHSSRFARAQLDYMDEAVSISFKKVREARRILEDLYKEGLMEPMPQFLAPGWKGGHAAAFGGMNYNVPAIERLFYEMVAYATTNTFKGAAHSSGGSATYTFGAFEADKYLAAIKSEAEKMRRLARIEQKVGVPYQPSEFWKHGEYTDTLKILKEPEGKR
;
A
#
# COMPACT_ATOMS: atom_id res chain seq x y z
N MET A 1 49.20 23.76 -74.44
CA MET A 1 47.92 24.50 -74.58
C MET A 1 47.35 24.61 -73.18
N GLN A 2 47.29 25.84 -72.65
CA GLN A 2 46.82 26.17 -71.30
C GLN A 2 45.38 25.70 -71.09
N VAL A 3 45.04 25.22 -69.90
CA VAL A 3 43.69 25.36 -69.34
C VAL A 3 43.80 25.69 -67.86
N GLU A 4 43.10 26.74 -67.48
CA GLU A 4 43.17 27.52 -66.25
C GLU A 4 42.50 26.85 -65.04
N SER A 5 42.95 27.31 -63.87
CA SER A 5 42.41 27.04 -62.55
C SER A 5 41.05 27.71 -62.32
N GLY A 6 40.04 26.95 -61.93
CA GLY A 6 38.78 27.44 -61.36
C GLY A 6 38.68 27.12 -59.86
N TYR A 7 38.84 28.14 -59.02
CA TYR A 7 38.59 28.10 -57.57
C TYR A 7 37.08 28.02 -57.31
N GLY A 8 36.60 26.94 -56.69
CA GLY A 8 35.26 26.81 -56.12
C GLY A 8 35.30 26.86 -54.59
N ALA A 9 34.77 27.93 -54.00
CA ALA A 9 34.73 28.15 -52.56
C ALA A 9 33.71 27.22 -51.85
N MET A 10 34.20 26.32 -50.99
CA MET A 10 33.38 25.63 -49.99
C MET A 10 33.13 26.56 -48.80
N LYS A 11 31.87 26.96 -48.59
CA LYS A 11 31.43 27.60 -47.34
C LYS A 11 31.36 26.55 -46.23
N HIS A 12 32.44 26.40 -45.47
CA HIS A 12 32.38 25.74 -44.17
C HIS A 12 31.71 26.68 -43.16
N GLY A 13 30.50 26.32 -42.72
CA GLY A 13 29.82 26.99 -41.63
C GLY A 13 30.62 26.84 -40.33
N HIS A 14 31.10 27.96 -39.81
CA HIS A 14 31.66 28.07 -38.47
C HIS A 14 30.62 27.62 -37.44
N ARG A 15 30.75 26.38 -36.97
CA ARG A 15 29.95 25.84 -35.86
C ARG A 15 30.66 26.25 -34.56
N ASN A 16 30.01 27.16 -33.81
CA ASN A 16 30.47 27.82 -32.58
C ASN A 16 31.27 26.92 -31.63
N TRP A 17 32.59 27.03 -31.70
CA TRP A 17 33.52 26.48 -30.70
C TRP A 17 33.35 27.14 -29.33
N THR A 18 32.97 28.42 -29.31
CA THR A 18 32.69 29.21 -28.11
C THR A 18 31.50 28.67 -27.32
N GLN A 19 30.43 28.22 -27.97
CA GLN A 19 29.27 27.62 -27.28
C GLN A 19 29.62 26.28 -26.62
N ARG A 20 30.49 25.46 -27.24
CA ARG A 20 30.93 24.18 -26.65
C ARG A 20 31.87 24.39 -25.45
N LEU A 21 32.77 25.37 -25.52
CA LEU A 21 33.67 25.69 -24.40
C LEU A 21 32.90 26.29 -23.21
N VAL A 22 31.93 27.17 -23.46
CA VAL A 22 31.04 27.69 -22.41
C VAL A 22 30.22 26.56 -21.77
N PHE A 23 29.76 25.58 -22.56
CA PHE A 23 29.03 24.41 -22.05
C PHE A 23 29.89 23.52 -21.14
N VAL A 24 31.13 23.24 -21.53
CA VAL A 24 32.05 22.40 -20.74
C VAL A 24 32.47 23.11 -19.45
N VAL A 25 32.72 24.42 -19.49
CA VAL A 25 33.06 25.21 -18.31
C VAL A 25 31.88 25.34 -17.34
N ALA A 26 30.65 25.50 -17.83
CA ALA A 26 29.45 25.54 -16.99
C ALA A 26 29.17 24.21 -16.28
N VAL A 27 29.38 23.07 -16.96
CA VAL A 27 29.21 21.73 -16.38
C VAL A 27 30.30 21.43 -15.33
N LEU A 28 31.54 21.85 -15.56
CA LEU A 28 32.64 21.66 -14.60
C LEU A 28 32.52 22.57 -13.37
N LEU A 29 31.99 23.80 -13.52
CA LEU A 29 31.73 24.70 -12.39
C LEU A 29 30.57 24.20 -11.51
N ALA A 30 29.54 23.57 -12.09
CA ALA A 30 28.44 22.97 -11.33
C ALA A 30 28.87 21.73 -10.52
N ALA A 31 29.87 20.98 -10.99
CA ALA A 31 30.42 19.82 -10.28
C ALA A 31 31.38 20.20 -9.14
N ALA A 32 31.86 21.45 -9.08
CA ALA A 32 32.83 21.93 -8.09
C ALA A 32 32.20 22.77 -6.97
N LEU A 33 30.89 23.04 -7.02
CA LEU A 33 30.19 23.67 -5.92
C LEU A 33 29.96 22.64 -4.81
N PRO A 34 30.28 22.94 -3.54
CA PRO A 34 29.88 22.08 -2.44
C PRO A 34 28.36 21.87 -2.54
N TRP A 35 27.94 20.60 -2.62
CA TRP A 35 26.53 20.21 -2.75
C TRP A 35 25.68 20.64 -1.54
N ASP A 36 26.31 21.18 -0.51
CA ASP A 36 25.70 21.90 0.61
C ASP A 36 25.49 23.40 0.29
N ALA A 37 25.07 23.75 -0.93
CA ALA A 37 24.44 25.04 -1.16
C ALA A 37 23.14 25.03 -0.34
N ALA A 38 23.20 25.63 0.85
CA ALA A 38 22.21 25.58 1.91
C ALA A 38 20.78 25.86 1.40
N VAL A 39 20.10 24.80 0.95
CA VAL A 39 18.64 24.77 0.94
C VAL A 39 18.26 24.72 2.41
N ALA A 40 17.50 25.71 2.87
CA ALA A 40 16.93 25.65 4.21
C ALA A 40 16.20 24.31 4.33
N ALA A 41 16.62 23.48 5.28
CA ALA A 41 15.99 22.18 5.51
C ALA A 41 14.48 22.42 5.72
N ASP A 42 13.65 21.63 5.02
CA ASP A 42 12.21 21.71 5.23
C ASP A 42 11.91 21.49 6.72
N PRO A 43 10.96 22.23 7.30
CA PRO A 43 10.49 21.93 8.65
C PRO A 43 10.10 20.45 8.76
N PRO A 44 10.24 19.80 9.92
CA PRO A 44 9.93 18.37 10.07
C PRO A 44 8.46 18.04 9.79
N TYR A 45 7.59 19.06 9.75
CA TYR A 45 6.17 18.94 9.49
C TYR A 45 5.70 19.98 8.47
N LEU A 46 4.73 19.58 7.65
CA LEU A 46 4.03 20.48 6.74
C LEU A 46 3.12 21.44 7.51
N PRO A 47 2.86 22.65 6.96
CA PRO A 47 1.95 23.62 7.57
C PRO A 47 0.51 23.13 7.65
N HIS A 48 0.10 22.20 6.77
CA HIS A 48 -1.20 21.54 6.79
C HIS A 48 -1.06 20.11 6.23
N GLY A 49 -1.96 19.22 6.67
CA GLY A 49 -2.10 17.88 6.09
C GLY A 49 -3.05 17.86 4.88
N ALA A 50 -3.62 16.69 4.60
CA ALA A 50 -4.65 16.51 3.59
C ALA A 50 -5.88 15.77 4.14
N GLY A 51 -6.97 15.79 3.37
CA GLY A 51 -8.24 15.18 3.72
C GLY A 51 -9.01 15.95 4.80
N ALA A 52 -9.97 15.26 5.42
CA ALA A 52 -10.98 15.90 6.26
C ALA A 52 -10.43 16.43 7.59
N TYR A 53 -9.30 15.89 8.06
CA TYR A 53 -8.65 16.27 9.32
C TYR A 53 -7.37 17.07 9.13
N ARG A 54 -7.16 17.65 7.93
CA ARG A 54 -5.91 18.34 7.54
C ARG A 54 -5.42 19.42 8.52
N ASP A 55 -6.33 20.06 9.25
CA ASP A 55 -6.04 21.17 10.17
C ASP A 55 -5.85 20.69 11.62
N GLN A 56 -6.15 19.41 11.90
CA GLN A 56 -6.05 18.82 13.24
C GLN A 56 -4.97 17.73 13.34
N TRP A 57 -4.51 17.20 12.20
CA TRP A 57 -3.48 16.16 12.13
C TRP A 57 -2.26 16.68 11.36
N GLN A 58 -1.14 16.80 12.06
CA GLN A 58 0.08 17.40 11.52
C GLN A 58 0.86 16.38 10.68
N ALA A 59 0.95 16.61 9.37
CA ALA A 59 1.66 15.71 8.46
C ALA A 59 3.18 15.92 8.51
N PRO A 60 4.00 14.86 8.73
CA PRO A 60 5.45 14.92 8.57
C PRO A 60 5.83 15.37 7.16
N SER A 61 6.94 16.10 7.00
CA SER A 61 7.32 16.71 5.72
C SER A 61 7.47 15.73 4.57
N VAL A 62 7.79 14.45 4.85
CA VAL A 62 7.87 13.40 3.81
C VAL A 62 6.56 13.21 3.05
N PHE A 63 5.40 13.61 3.60
CA PHE A 63 4.11 13.54 2.90
C PHE A 63 4.10 14.30 1.57
N GLN A 64 4.96 15.31 1.38
CA GLN A 64 5.09 16.03 0.11
C GLN A 64 5.50 15.13 -1.06
N TRP A 65 6.13 13.97 -0.79
CA TRP A 65 6.51 12.97 -1.81
C TRP A 65 5.53 11.79 -1.89
N LEU A 66 4.64 11.67 -0.90
CA LEU A 66 3.63 10.61 -0.81
C LEU A 66 2.30 11.07 -1.39
N ASP A 67 2.01 12.37 -1.35
CA ASP A 67 0.86 13.00 -1.97
C ASP A 67 1.33 14.23 -2.76
N PRO A 68 1.38 14.14 -4.11
CA PRO A 68 1.82 15.23 -4.95
C PRO A 68 1.05 16.55 -4.77
N ASN A 69 -0.14 16.53 -4.18
CA ASN A 69 -0.90 17.76 -3.89
C ASN A 69 -0.36 18.54 -2.69
N LEU A 70 0.49 17.91 -1.87
CA LEU A 70 1.19 18.54 -0.75
C LEU A 70 2.62 18.98 -1.14
N PHE A 71 3.06 18.65 -2.35
CA PHE A 71 4.41 18.99 -2.83
C PHE A 71 4.55 20.49 -3.06
N THR A 72 5.60 21.08 -2.50
CA THR A 72 6.02 22.45 -2.81
C THR A 72 7.49 22.42 -3.25
N PRO A 73 7.84 22.92 -4.44
CA PRO A 73 9.22 22.94 -4.87
C PRO A 73 10.06 23.86 -3.97
N ASN A 74 11.15 23.31 -3.45
CA ASN A 74 12.18 24.04 -2.69
C ASN A 74 13.54 23.58 -3.21
N ASN A 75 14.13 24.32 -4.15
CA ASN A 75 15.39 23.93 -4.78
C ASN A 75 16.25 25.16 -5.13
N PRO A 76 17.60 25.04 -5.09
CA PRO A 76 18.52 26.15 -5.31
C PRO A 76 18.81 26.43 -6.79
N ILE A 77 18.43 25.54 -7.71
CA ILE A 77 18.68 25.70 -9.15
C ILE A 77 17.56 26.54 -9.79
N HIS A 78 17.90 27.69 -10.35
CA HIS A 78 16.94 28.59 -11.00
C HIS A 78 17.01 28.47 -12.52
N GLY A 79 15.86 28.53 -13.19
CA GLY A 79 15.77 28.63 -14.64
C GLY A 79 14.73 27.71 -15.26
N VAL A 80 14.43 27.99 -16.52
CA VAL A 80 13.58 27.15 -17.38
C VAL A 80 14.48 26.37 -18.33
N PHE A 81 14.36 25.04 -18.33
CA PHE A 81 15.27 24.15 -19.04
C PHE A 81 14.53 23.24 -20.02
N GLU A 82 15.14 23.00 -21.18
CA GLU A 82 14.69 21.99 -22.14
C GLU A 82 15.07 20.57 -21.67
N GLY A 83 14.35 19.57 -22.18
CA GLY A 83 14.48 18.18 -21.75
C GLY A 83 15.89 17.60 -21.86
N GLU A 84 16.61 17.91 -22.95
CA GLU A 84 17.99 17.49 -23.14
C GLU A 84 18.95 18.10 -22.10
N VAL A 85 18.67 19.32 -21.65
CA VAL A 85 19.47 20.01 -20.62
C VAL A 85 19.27 19.33 -19.27
N CYS A 86 18.02 18.95 -18.94
CA CYS A 86 17.74 18.15 -17.75
C CYS A 86 18.58 16.85 -17.75
N VAL A 87 18.56 16.09 -18.86
CA VAL A 87 19.31 14.84 -18.98
C VAL A 87 20.82 15.06 -18.86
N ALA A 88 21.35 16.09 -19.52
CA ALA A 88 22.79 16.38 -19.50
C ALA A 88 23.28 16.75 -18.09
N CYS A 89 22.54 17.61 -17.37
CA CYS A 89 22.90 18.00 -16.01
C CYS A 89 22.72 16.83 -15.02
N HIS A 90 21.56 16.18 -15.03
CA HIS A 90 21.27 15.08 -14.11
C HIS A 90 22.12 13.82 -14.37
N ALA A 91 22.78 13.70 -15.52
CA ALA A 91 23.78 12.65 -15.73
C ALA A 91 24.98 12.81 -14.79
N GLY A 92 25.30 14.03 -14.36
CA GLY A 92 26.30 14.30 -13.33
C GLY A 92 25.73 14.37 -11.92
N VAL A 93 24.52 14.94 -11.75
CA VAL A 93 23.93 15.19 -10.42
C VAL A 93 23.21 13.95 -9.84
N THR A 94 22.39 13.27 -10.64
CA THR A 94 21.63 12.08 -10.23
C THR A 94 21.75 10.98 -11.30
N PRO A 95 22.94 10.41 -11.50
CA PRO A 95 23.25 9.55 -12.65
C PRO A 95 22.30 8.35 -12.78
N THR A 96 21.90 7.72 -11.67
CA THR A 96 21.01 6.56 -11.70
C THR A 96 19.62 6.89 -12.24
N ILE A 97 19.07 8.07 -11.93
CA ILE A 97 17.78 8.52 -12.49
C ILE A 97 17.88 8.61 -14.02
N VAL A 98 18.97 9.19 -14.53
CA VAL A 98 19.19 9.30 -15.97
C VAL A 98 19.44 7.94 -16.62
N ASN A 99 20.16 7.05 -15.95
CA ASN A 99 20.40 5.69 -16.46
C ASN A 99 19.09 4.89 -16.57
N ASP A 100 18.22 4.99 -15.56
CA ASP A 100 16.90 4.36 -15.60
C ASP A 100 16.01 4.95 -16.71
N TRP A 101 15.98 6.27 -16.85
CA TRP A 101 15.27 6.92 -17.95
C TRP A 101 15.80 6.45 -19.31
N LYS A 102 17.12 6.40 -19.50
CA LYS A 102 17.75 5.87 -20.73
C LYS A 102 17.37 4.41 -21.02
N ALA A 103 17.18 3.61 -19.98
CA ALA A 103 16.75 2.22 -20.08
C ALA A 103 15.23 2.03 -20.25
N SER A 104 14.44 3.10 -20.09
CA SER A 104 12.99 3.08 -20.25
C SER A 104 12.54 3.16 -21.71
N ARG A 105 11.24 2.94 -21.94
CA ARG A 105 10.61 3.22 -23.24
C ARG A 105 10.40 4.72 -23.50
N HIS A 106 10.49 5.56 -22.47
CA HIS A 106 10.30 7.01 -22.58
C HIS A 106 11.48 7.70 -23.29
N ALA A 107 12.72 7.26 -23.05
CA ALA A 107 13.89 7.84 -23.69
C ALA A 107 13.86 7.80 -25.23
N PRO A 108 13.69 6.62 -25.90
CA PRO A 108 13.60 6.58 -27.35
C PRO A 108 12.34 7.28 -27.90
N ALA A 109 11.27 7.37 -27.09
CA ALA A 109 10.06 8.14 -27.41
C ALA A 109 10.22 9.65 -27.18
N LYS A 110 11.38 10.12 -26.70
CA LYS A 110 11.68 11.53 -26.37
C LYS A 110 10.72 12.14 -25.35
N VAL A 111 10.17 11.31 -24.45
CA VAL A 111 9.45 11.79 -23.27
C VAL A 111 10.51 12.12 -22.22
N TYR A 112 10.91 13.39 -22.18
CA TYR A 112 11.93 13.90 -21.25
C TYR A 112 11.38 14.19 -19.85
N CYS A 113 12.29 14.50 -18.91
CA CYS A 113 11.98 14.87 -17.53
C CYS A 113 10.89 15.95 -17.44
N THR A 114 10.93 16.93 -18.34
CA THR A 114 10.02 18.08 -18.38
C THR A 114 8.58 17.70 -18.65
N ALA A 115 8.32 16.59 -19.34
CA ALA A 115 6.97 16.11 -19.62
C ALA A 115 6.23 15.63 -18.36
N CYS A 116 6.97 15.26 -17.31
CA CYS A 116 6.40 14.78 -16.05
C CYS A 116 6.59 15.78 -14.91
N HIS A 117 7.73 16.47 -14.84
CA HIS A 117 8.10 17.34 -13.71
C HIS A 117 7.93 18.84 -13.98
N GLY A 118 7.73 19.25 -15.23
CA GLY A 118 7.78 20.66 -15.64
C GLY A 118 9.18 21.10 -16.08
N ASN A 119 9.27 22.28 -16.68
CA ASN A 119 10.50 22.84 -17.24
C ASN A 119 11.11 23.98 -16.42
N ASP A 120 10.31 24.70 -15.63
CA ASP A 120 10.80 25.67 -14.65
C ASP A 120 11.24 24.97 -13.36
N HIS A 121 12.54 25.03 -13.08
CA HIS A 121 13.15 24.31 -11.95
C HIS A 121 12.74 24.88 -10.58
N GLN A 122 12.14 26.08 -10.54
CA GLN A 122 11.53 26.67 -9.34
C GLN A 122 10.04 26.32 -9.20
N GLN A 123 9.43 25.72 -10.23
CA GLN A 123 8.01 25.34 -10.27
C GLN A 123 7.86 23.86 -10.65
N LEU A 124 8.82 23.02 -10.22
CA LEU A 124 8.74 21.59 -10.45
C LEU A 124 7.52 20.99 -9.74
N SER A 125 7.04 19.89 -10.30
CA SER A 125 5.93 19.11 -9.75
C SER A 125 6.30 17.64 -9.61
N MET A 126 5.61 16.96 -8.69
CA MET A 126 5.64 15.50 -8.60
C MET A 126 4.51 14.91 -9.45
N PRO A 127 4.79 13.92 -10.32
CA PRO A 127 3.76 13.31 -11.16
C PRO A 127 2.68 12.61 -10.34
N LYS A 128 1.45 12.67 -10.86
CA LYS A 128 0.27 11.96 -10.37
C LYS A 128 -0.37 11.15 -11.49
N PRO A 129 -1.35 10.26 -11.25
CA PRO A 129 -1.98 9.47 -12.30
C PRO A 129 -2.50 10.30 -13.49
N GLU A 130 -2.97 11.53 -13.25
CA GLU A 130 -3.39 12.46 -14.33
C GLU A 130 -2.25 12.85 -15.27
N THR A 131 -1.01 12.95 -14.77
CA THR A 131 0.18 13.22 -15.60
C THR A 131 0.35 12.11 -16.66
N CYS A 132 0.10 10.86 -16.27
CA CYS A 132 0.21 9.69 -17.15
C CYS A 132 -0.97 9.56 -18.13
N GLU A 133 -2.14 10.11 -17.80
CA GLU A 133 -3.40 9.90 -18.51
C GLU A 133 -3.37 10.38 -19.97
N SER A 134 -2.58 11.41 -20.26
CA SER A 134 -2.42 11.96 -21.61
C SER A 134 -1.89 10.94 -22.63
N CYS A 135 -1.08 9.97 -22.19
CA CYS A 135 -0.51 8.91 -23.04
C CYS A 135 -1.00 7.50 -22.65
N HIS A 136 -1.37 7.27 -21.39
CA HIS A 136 -1.75 5.97 -20.85
C HIS A 136 -3.23 5.92 -20.39
N LYS A 137 -4.11 6.53 -21.20
CA LYS A 137 -5.53 6.68 -20.89
C LYS A 137 -6.21 5.38 -20.47
N THR A 138 -5.91 4.26 -21.13
CA THR A 138 -6.53 2.96 -20.83
C THR A 138 -6.18 2.48 -19.42
N GLN A 139 -4.89 2.45 -19.07
CA GLN A 139 -4.42 1.97 -17.76
C GLN A 139 -4.90 2.90 -16.65
N VAL A 140 -4.83 4.22 -16.86
CA VAL A 140 -5.31 5.19 -15.87
C VAL A 140 -6.83 5.09 -15.69
N SER A 141 -7.60 4.88 -16.77
CA SER A 141 -9.04 4.68 -16.67
C SER A 141 -9.39 3.42 -15.88
N GLN A 142 -8.71 2.30 -16.17
CA GLN A 142 -8.89 1.03 -15.43
C GLN A 142 -8.56 1.20 -13.95
N TYR A 143 -7.43 1.84 -13.62
CA TYR A 143 -7.07 2.17 -12.23
C TYR A 143 -8.14 3.03 -11.55
N LYS A 144 -8.61 4.10 -12.21
CA LYS A 144 -9.66 4.99 -11.68
C LYS A 144 -11.03 4.31 -11.55
N GLU A 145 -11.32 3.23 -12.30
CA GLU A 145 -12.55 2.45 -12.11
C GLU A 145 -12.67 1.86 -10.71
N GLU A 146 -11.56 1.61 -10.02
CA GLU A 146 -11.56 1.13 -8.64
C GLU A 146 -12.28 2.10 -7.68
N LEU A 147 -12.31 3.40 -7.98
CA LEU A 147 -13.07 4.39 -7.22
C LEU A 147 -14.57 4.06 -7.17
N LYS A 148 -15.10 3.43 -8.22
CA LYS A 148 -16.53 3.06 -8.34
C LYS A 148 -16.88 1.82 -7.52
N ALA A 149 -15.88 1.06 -7.04
CA ALA A 149 -16.12 -0.17 -6.30
C ALA A 149 -16.74 0.06 -4.91
N GLY A 150 -16.70 1.29 -4.39
CA GLY A 150 -17.32 1.64 -3.11
C GLY A 150 -16.54 1.17 -1.87
N HIS A 151 -15.48 0.39 -2.04
CA HIS A 151 -14.63 -0.15 -0.97
C HIS A 151 -13.14 0.18 -1.21
N PRO A 152 -12.24 -0.05 -0.23
CA PRO A 152 -10.79 0.08 -0.40
C PRO A 152 -10.25 -0.66 -1.64
N ALA A 153 -9.35 0.01 -2.34
CA ALA A 153 -8.65 -0.42 -3.56
C ALA A 153 -7.45 0.52 -3.79
N HIS A 154 -6.58 0.25 -4.76
CA HIS A 154 -5.39 1.07 -4.99
C HIS A 154 -5.74 2.54 -5.21
N ALA A 155 -6.73 2.85 -6.06
CA ALA A 155 -7.15 4.23 -6.31
C ALA A 155 -7.75 4.96 -5.10
N ARG A 156 -8.07 4.23 -4.03
CA ARG A 156 -8.64 4.75 -2.78
C ARG A 156 -7.69 4.61 -1.59
N ALA A 157 -6.47 4.11 -1.80
CA ALA A 157 -5.59 3.73 -0.70
C ALA A 157 -5.22 4.90 0.23
N MET A 158 -5.09 6.13 -0.28
CA MET A 158 -4.87 7.30 0.59
C MET A 158 -6.15 7.79 1.28
N THR A 159 -7.29 7.74 0.58
CA THR A 159 -8.58 8.22 1.11
C THR A 159 -9.68 7.16 0.88
N PRO A 160 -10.22 6.54 1.94
CA PRO A 160 -10.15 6.98 3.34
C PRO A 160 -9.01 6.38 4.18
N ASP A 161 -8.24 5.41 3.66
CA ASP A 161 -7.47 4.49 4.51
C ASP A 161 -6.25 5.13 5.20
N VAL A 162 -5.82 6.33 4.80
CA VAL A 162 -4.85 7.14 5.54
C VAL A 162 -5.55 8.37 6.14
N TYR A 163 -6.10 9.25 5.30
CA TYR A 163 -6.60 10.57 5.74
C TYR A 163 -7.90 10.57 6.53
N SER A 164 -8.50 9.41 6.79
CA SER A 164 -9.68 9.28 7.64
C SER A 164 -9.69 7.99 8.46
N ASN A 165 -8.56 7.29 8.51
CA ASN A 165 -8.44 6.06 9.27
C ASN A 165 -8.15 6.35 10.75
N ALA A 166 -8.89 5.72 11.64
CA ALA A 166 -8.78 5.92 13.09
C ALA A 166 -7.35 5.72 13.60
N TRP A 167 -6.61 4.75 13.07
CA TRP A 167 -5.27 4.41 13.55
C TRP A 167 -4.25 5.47 13.15
N GLN A 168 -4.35 5.98 11.92
CA GLN A 168 -3.54 7.09 11.45
C GLN A 168 -3.80 8.35 12.27
N MET A 169 -5.08 8.64 12.48
CA MET A 169 -5.55 9.90 13.04
C MET A 169 -5.34 10.00 14.56
N HIS A 170 -5.42 8.89 15.28
CA HIS A 170 -5.30 8.86 16.73
C HIS A 170 -3.84 8.90 17.21
N LYS A 171 -2.89 8.44 16.40
CA LYS A 171 -1.49 8.29 16.79
C LYS A 171 -0.66 9.52 16.42
N PRO A 172 0.46 9.78 17.13
CA PRO A 172 1.46 10.73 16.68
C PRO A 172 1.89 10.43 15.24
N SER A 173 1.87 11.43 14.37
CA SER A 173 1.97 11.21 12.93
C SER A 173 3.28 10.60 12.47
N ALA A 174 4.37 10.84 13.21
CA ALA A 174 5.67 10.21 12.96
C ALA A 174 5.66 8.69 13.20
N GLU A 175 4.84 8.18 14.13
CA GLU A 175 4.70 6.74 14.40
C GLU A 175 4.08 6.00 13.22
N VAL A 176 3.15 6.66 12.52
CA VAL A 176 2.28 6.05 11.49
C VAL A 176 2.57 6.56 10.08
N VAL A 177 3.71 7.19 9.85
CA VAL A 177 4.09 7.66 8.50
C VAL A 177 4.23 6.51 7.50
N GLY A 178 4.59 5.31 7.98
CA GLY A 178 4.69 4.10 7.17
C GLY A 178 3.38 3.70 6.49
N CYS A 179 2.22 3.99 7.10
CA CYS A 179 0.92 3.74 6.50
C CYS A 179 0.77 4.54 5.19
N ALA A 180 1.11 5.82 5.21
CA ALA A 180 1.08 6.68 4.02
C ALA A 180 2.12 6.24 2.98
N GLN A 181 3.29 5.76 3.40
CA GLN A 181 4.32 5.26 2.48
C GLN A 181 3.83 4.06 1.67
N CYS A 182 3.07 3.13 2.29
CA CYS A 182 2.47 2.00 1.60
C CYS A 182 1.24 2.40 0.78
N HIS A 183 0.37 3.24 1.34
CA HIS A 183 -0.90 3.62 0.73
C HIS A 183 -0.78 4.73 -0.34
N ARG A 184 0.41 5.31 -0.54
CA ARG A 184 0.69 6.35 -1.56
C ARG A 184 0.35 5.94 -2.99
N ILE A 185 0.12 4.65 -3.25
CA ILE A 185 -0.40 4.19 -4.53
C ILE A 185 -1.70 4.94 -4.88
N GLY A 186 -2.52 5.34 -3.91
CA GLY A 186 -3.74 6.12 -4.15
C GLY A 186 -3.54 7.54 -4.70
N SER A 187 -2.34 8.11 -4.56
CA SER A 187 -2.02 9.51 -4.90
C SER A 187 -0.93 9.62 -5.98
N VAL A 188 0.14 8.82 -5.91
CA VAL A 188 1.22 8.77 -6.91
C VAL A 188 0.92 7.71 -7.98
N GLY A 189 0.44 6.53 -7.57
CA GLY A 189 -0.10 5.47 -8.42
C GLY A 189 0.90 4.75 -9.31
N CYS A 190 1.33 5.41 -10.38
CA CYS A 190 1.90 4.76 -11.56
C CYS A 190 3.39 4.40 -11.45
N ASP A 191 4.00 4.49 -10.28
CA ASP A 191 5.37 4.02 -10.04
C ASP A 191 5.44 2.90 -8.99
N SER A 192 4.29 2.38 -8.56
CA SER A 192 4.21 1.41 -7.46
C SER A 192 4.61 0.00 -7.88
N CYS A 193 4.28 -0.43 -9.11
CA CYS A 193 4.58 -1.77 -9.61
C CYS A 193 5.73 -1.79 -10.63
N HIS A 194 5.78 -0.80 -11.51
CA HIS A 194 6.86 -0.60 -12.48
C HIS A 194 7.62 0.66 -12.09
N THR A 195 8.68 0.49 -11.33
CA THR A 195 9.29 1.60 -10.61
C THR A 195 9.90 2.66 -11.53
N ARG A 196 9.85 3.91 -11.07
CA ARG A 196 10.53 5.03 -11.71
C ARG A 196 12.06 4.81 -11.63
N HIS A 197 12.86 5.23 -12.60
CA HIS A 197 12.49 5.91 -13.85
C HIS A 197 12.50 4.97 -15.08
N LYS A 198 12.58 3.66 -14.84
CA LYS A 198 12.64 2.64 -15.89
C LYS A 198 11.26 2.26 -16.41
N PHE A 199 10.25 2.27 -15.54
CA PHE A 199 8.85 1.94 -15.85
C PHE A 199 8.70 0.61 -16.61
N SER A 200 9.38 -0.43 -16.13
CA SER A 200 9.43 -1.73 -16.82
C SER A 200 8.18 -2.57 -16.56
N ALA A 201 7.39 -2.85 -17.61
CA ALA A 201 6.28 -3.80 -17.51
C ALA A 201 6.74 -5.22 -17.12
N ALA A 202 7.97 -5.62 -17.48
CA ALA A 202 8.52 -6.91 -17.09
C ALA A 202 8.80 -6.98 -15.57
N GLU A 203 9.18 -5.86 -14.96
CA GLU A 203 9.33 -5.74 -13.51
C GLU A 203 7.99 -5.86 -12.80
N ALA A 204 6.97 -5.14 -13.27
CA ALA A 204 5.62 -5.15 -12.67
C ALA A 204 4.91 -6.51 -12.71
N ARG A 205 5.33 -7.42 -13.61
CA ARG A 205 4.76 -8.78 -13.68
C ARG A 205 5.30 -9.71 -12.61
N LYS A 206 6.43 -9.37 -12.01
CA LYS A 206 7.09 -10.18 -10.97
C LYS A 206 6.33 -10.07 -9.64
N PRO A 207 6.33 -11.12 -8.81
CA PRO A 207 5.74 -11.08 -7.46
C PRO A 207 6.34 -9.98 -6.56
N SER A 208 7.59 -9.61 -6.80
CA SER A 208 8.28 -8.54 -6.06
C SER A 208 7.61 -7.18 -6.17
N ALA A 209 6.83 -6.93 -7.23
CA ALA A 209 6.08 -5.69 -7.39
C ALA A 209 4.93 -5.56 -6.38
N CYS A 210 4.53 -6.65 -5.71
CA CYS A 210 3.42 -6.66 -4.75
C CYS A 210 3.90 -6.83 -3.30
N MET A 211 5.01 -7.55 -3.08
CA MET A 211 5.41 -8.02 -1.75
C MET A 211 5.64 -6.92 -0.71
N SER A 212 6.03 -5.71 -1.15
CA SER A 212 6.32 -4.60 -0.24
C SER A 212 5.09 -4.10 0.52
N CYS A 213 3.89 -4.30 -0.04
CA CYS A 213 2.63 -3.86 0.56
C CYS A 213 1.71 -5.05 0.89
N HIS A 214 1.67 -6.06 0.02
CA HIS A 214 0.84 -7.26 0.18
C HIS A 214 1.56 -8.34 0.99
N SER A 215 1.96 -7.98 2.21
CA SER A 215 2.64 -8.86 3.16
C SER A 215 2.31 -8.46 4.59
N GLY A 216 2.78 -9.22 5.58
CA GLY A 216 2.60 -8.86 6.99
C GLY A 216 1.32 -9.40 7.61
N VAL A 217 1.23 -9.26 8.93
CA VAL A 217 0.34 -10.04 9.82
C VAL A 217 -1.15 -9.97 9.46
N ASP A 218 -1.61 -8.82 8.99
CA ASP A 218 -3.00 -8.49 8.68
C ASP A 218 -3.41 -8.89 7.26
N HIS A 219 -2.45 -9.02 6.33
CA HIS A 219 -2.71 -9.48 4.98
C HIS A 219 -1.48 -10.16 4.36
N ARG A 220 -1.17 -11.39 4.81
CA ARG A 220 -0.03 -12.22 4.33
C ARG A 220 -0.19 -12.75 2.92
N ASP A 221 -0.54 -11.92 1.95
CA ASP A 221 -0.81 -12.33 0.58
C ASP A 221 0.44 -12.91 -0.08
N TYR A 222 1.58 -12.22 0.03
CA TYR A 222 2.85 -12.69 -0.52
C TYR A 222 3.34 -13.96 0.18
N GLU A 223 3.38 -13.99 1.51
CA GLU A 223 3.93 -15.13 2.25
C GLU A 223 3.10 -16.41 2.02
N VAL A 224 1.77 -16.30 1.92
CA VAL A 224 0.94 -17.48 1.65
C VAL A 224 0.98 -17.89 0.17
N TRP A 225 1.11 -16.95 -0.77
CA TRP A 225 1.38 -17.30 -2.17
C TRP A 225 2.75 -17.98 -2.32
N GLU A 226 3.78 -17.44 -1.67
CA GLU A 226 5.15 -17.95 -1.69
C GLU A 226 5.23 -19.38 -1.16
N ASN A 227 4.49 -19.68 -0.09
CA ASN A 227 4.39 -21.01 0.50
C ASN A 227 3.52 -22.00 -0.31
N SER A 228 2.81 -21.54 -1.35
CA SER A 228 2.02 -22.40 -2.24
C SER A 228 2.90 -23.07 -3.31
N LYS A 229 2.33 -24.00 -4.09
CA LYS A 229 3.03 -24.54 -5.27
C LYS A 229 3.24 -23.50 -6.37
N HIS A 230 2.38 -22.48 -6.47
CA HIS A 230 2.58 -21.37 -7.41
C HIS A 230 3.85 -20.58 -7.06
N GLY A 231 4.00 -20.19 -5.79
CA GLY A 231 5.18 -19.48 -5.30
C GLY A 231 6.45 -20.29 -5.45
N ASN A 232 6.42 -21.57 -5.07
CA ASN A 232 7.56 -22.48 -5.18
C ASN A 232 8.06 -22.64 -6.62
N ILE A 233 7.16 -22.84 -7.59
CA ILE A 233 7.55 -22.94 -9.01
C ILE A 233 8.09 -21.59 -9.51
N SER A 234 7.40 -20.49 -9.18
CA SER A 234 7.83 -19.15 -9.61
C SER A 234 9.23 -18.79 -9.09
N ARG A 235 9.60 -19.25 -7.89
CA ARG A 235 10.95 -19.08 -7.35
C ARG A 235 11.96 -19.99 -8.04
N ALA A 236 11.62 -21.26 -8.22
CA ALA A 236 12.51 -22.24 -8.84
C ALA A 236 12.87 -21.89 -10.29
N GLU A 237 11.96 -21.25 -11.01
CA GLU A 237 12.11 -20.89 -12.44
C GLU A 237 12.36 -19.39 -12.65
N ALA A 238 12.75 -18.65 -11.62
CA ALA A 238 12.82 -17.19 -11.66
C ALA A 238 13.76 -16.66 -12.77
N ASP A 239 14.89 -17.34 -12.98
CA ASP A 239 15.91 -16.99 -13.98
C ASP A 239 15.57 -17.48 -15.40
N GLU A 240 14.70 -18.48 -15.52
CA GLU A 240 14.26 -19.08 -16.79
C GLU A 240 13.03 -18.38 -17.37
N THR A 241 12.25 -17.70 -16.52
CA THR A 241 10.99 -17.06 -16.90
C THR A 241 11.23 -15.84 -17.78
N ASP A 242 10.66 -15.87 -18.99
CA ASP A 242 10.64 -14.71 -19.89
C ASP A 242 9.59 -13.67 -19.47
N TRP A 243 9.99 -12.74 -18.60
CA TRP A 243 9.16 -11.65 -18.10
C TRP A 243 8.77 -10.61 -19.16
N THR A 244 9.33 -10.67 -20.38
CA THR A 244 8.97 -9.75 -21.46
C THR A 244 7.58 -10.06 -22.03
N LYS A 245 7.11 -11.32 -21.89
CA LYS A 245 5.80 -11.75 -22.38
C LYS A 245 4.63 -11.11 -21.64
N PRO A 246 3.53 -10.76 -22.32
CA PRO A 246 2.34 -10.19 -21.67
C PRO A 246 1.61 -11.23 -20.79
N LEU A 247 0.83 -10.75 -19.83
CA LEU A 247 -0.02 -11.55 -18.94
C LEU A 247 -1.17 -12.20 -19.72
N GLN A 248 -0.89 -13.30 -20.40
CA GLN A 248 -1.82 -14.01 -21.27
C GLN A 248 -1.67 -15.52 -21.10
N ARG A 249 -2.76 -16.24 -21.38
CA ARG A 249 -2.81 -17.69 -21.36
C ARG A 249 -1.66 -18.31 -22.15
N GLY A 250 -0.96 -19.24 -21.51
CA GLY A 250 0.15 -19.99 -22.13
C GLY A 250 1.52 -19.32 -22.07
N ASN A 251 1.61 -18.05 -21.64
CA ASN A 251 2.91 -17.37 -21.54
C ASN A 251 3.69 -17.71 -20.27
N TYR A 252 3.03 -18.17 -19.22
CA TYR A 252 3.62 -18.44 -17.91
C TYR A 252 3.21 -19.82 -17.41
N ARG A 253 4.17 -20.58 -16.87
CA ARG A 253 3.92 -21.89 -16.23
C ARG A 253 3.29 -21.70 -14.85
N SER A 254 3.84 -20.80 -14.05
CA SER A 254 3.33 -20.48 -12.71
C SER A 254 2.67 -19.09 -12.69
N PRO A 255 1.49 -18.93 -12.06
CA PRO A 255 0.85 -17.63 -11.95
C PRO A 255 1.53 -16.75 -10.90
N THR A 256 1.72 -15.47 -11.24
CA THR A 256 2.10 -14.43 -10.28
C THR A 256 0.88 -13.67 -9.76
N CYS A 257 1.10 -12.78 -8.79
CA CYS A 257 0.10 -11.82 -8.31
C CYS A 257 -0.56 -11.08 -9.48
N ALA A 258 0.27 -10.51 -10.38
CA ALA A 258 -0.19 -9.77 -11.54
C ALA A 258 -0.98 -10.66 -12.52
N TYR A 259 -0.56 -11.91 -12.75
CA TYR A 259 -1.29 -12.82 -13.64
C TYR A 259 -2.75 -13.03 -13.19
N CYS A 260 -2.96 -13.25 -11.90
CA CYS A 260 -4.28 -13.54 -11.34
C CYS A 260 -5.14 -12.31 -11.10
N HIS A 261 -4.54 -11.22 -10.61
CA HIS A 261 -5.26 -10.01 -10.19
C HIS A 261 -5.32 -8.92 -11.28
N MET A 262 -4.46 -8.99 -12.30
CA MET A 262 -4.45 -8.11 -13.47
C MET A 262 -4.59 -8.93 -14.76
N PRO A 263 -5.65 -9.75 -14.91
CA PRO A 263 -5.80 -10.63 -16.07
C PRO A 263 -5.78 -9.83 -17.36
N GLY A 264 -4.93 -10.23 -18.32
CA GLY A 264 -4.75 -9.49 -19.57
C GLY A 264 -4.04 -8.15 -19.44
N GLY A 265 -3.52 -7.80 -18.25
CA GLY A 265 -2.92 -6.50 -17.95
C GLY A 265 -3.91 -5.42 -17.52
N ASP A 266 -5.12 -5.79 -17.09
CA ASP A 266 -6.11 -4.85 -16.54
C ASP A 266 -5.60 -4.20 -15.24
N HIS A 267 -5.65 -2.87 -15.16
CA HIS A 267 -5.20 -2.11 -13.98
C HIS A 267 -6.28 -1.91 -12.91
N ASN A 268 -7.49 -2.46 -13.09
CA ASN A 268 -8.49 -2.59 -12.04
C ASN A 268 -8.30 -3.93 -11.31
N THR A 269 -7.53 -3.90 -10.22
CA THR A 269 -7.11 -5.10 -9.49
C THR A 269 -8.21 -5.72 -8.63
N VAL A 270 -9.32 -5.01 -8.44
CA VAL A 270 -10.48 -5.46 -7.66
C VAL A 270 -11.65 -5.93 -8.53
N ARG A 271 -11.48 -6.02 -9.86
CA ARG A 271 -12.56 -6.40 -10.79
C ARG A 271 -13.18 -7.77 -10.48
N ASN A 272 -12.37 -8.72 -10.01
CA ASN A 272 -12.81 -10.08 -9.67
C ASN A 272 -13.12 -10.27 -8.17
N THR A 273 -13.05 -9.19 -7.38
CA THR A 273 -13.07 -9.28 -5.91
C THR A 273 -14.47 -9.13 -5.35
N VAL A 274 -14.83 -9.95 -4.35
CA VAL A 274 -15.91 -9.64 -3.41
C VAL A 274 -15.27 -9.11 -2.15
N TYR A 275 -15.54 -7.84 -1.81
CA TYR A 275 -14.94 -7.19 -0.66
C TYR A 275 -15.41 -7.81 0.65
N ALA A 276 -14.47 -7.97 1.59
CA ALA A 276 -14.71 -8.63 2.87
C ALA A 276 -13.87 -8.04 4.01
N GLY A 277 -13.55 -6.75 3.95
CA GLY A 277 -12.71 -6.09 4.96
C GLY A 277 -11.37 -6.78 5.18
N MET A 278 -10.61 -6.99 4.10
CA MET A 278 -9.38 -7.81 4.07
C MET A 278 -9.57 -9.32 4.36
N GLY A 279 -10.75 -9.75 4.79
CA GLY A 279 -11.04 -11.11 5.28
C GLY A 279 -11.62 -11.13 6.69
N THR A 280 -11.77 -9.96 7.32
CA THR A 280 -12.38 -9.80 8.66
C THR A 280 -13.92 -9.88 8.63
N GLN A 281 -14.53 -9.90 7.44
CA GLN A 281 -15.97 -10.08 7.25
C GLN A 281 -16.27 -11.43 6.59
N GLU A 282 -17.25 -12.16 7.12
CA GLU A 282 -17.69 -13.42 6.53
C GLU A 282 -18.45 -13.15 5.22
N VAL A 283 -17.98 -13.75 4.13
CA VAL A 283 -18.60 -13.64 2.81
C VAL A 283 -18.56 -15.00 2.14
N ASN A 284 -19.73 -15.54 1.79
CA ASN A 284 -19.83 -16.74 0.98
C ASN A 284 -19.65 -16.40 -0.50
N ARG A 285 -18.43 -16.55 -1.04
CA ARG A 285 -18.12 -16.17 -2.43
C ARG A 285 -18.70 -17.15 -3.46
N GLY A 286 -19.18 -18.31 -3.02
CA GLY A 286 -19.86 -19.32 -3.82
C GLY A 286 -21.36 -19.07 -3.98
N ALA A 287 -21.91 -18.06 -3.28
CA ALA A 287 -23.32 -17.70 -3.37
C ALA A 287 -23.72 -17.26 -4.80
N SER A 288 -25.00 -17.42 -5.14
CA SER A 288 -25.51 -17.18 -6.49
C SER A 288 -25.32 -15.72 -6.94
N GLU A 289 -25.42 -14.74 -6.04
CA GLU A 289 -25.14 -13.33 -6.34
C GLU A 289 -23.69 -13.05 -6.73
N HIS A 290 -22.77 -13.96 -6.42
CA HIS A 290 -21.34 -13.85 -6.72
C HIS A 290 -20.89 -14.74 -7.87
N LYS A 291 -21.82 -15.46 -8.50
CA LYS A 291 -21.53 -16.40 -9.60
C LYS A 291 -20.67 -15.79 -10.70
N ALA A 292 -20.98 -14.57 -11.15
CA ALA A 292 -20.21 -13.90 -12.21
C ALA A 292 -18.75 -13.60 -11.82
N LYS A 293 -18.45 -13.39 -10.53
CA LYS A 293 -17.07 -13.22 -10.04
C LYS A 293 -16.38 -14.58 -9.85
N ARG A 294 -17.10 -15.58 -9.34
CA ARG A 294 -16.64 -16.98 -9.24
C ARG A 294 -16.28 -17.57 -10.60
N ASP A 295 -17.10 -17.33 -11.62
CA ASP A 295 -16.85 -17.78 -12.99
C ASP A 295 -15.61 -17.10 -13.59
N ARG A 296 -15.39 -15.81 -13.30
CA ARG A 296 -14.16 -15.10 -13.72
C ARG A 296 -12.90 -15.69 -13.08
N TRP A 297 -12.92 -15.97 -11.77
CA TRP A 297 -11.84 -16.68 -11.10
C TRP A 297 -11.60 -18.08 -11.69
N THR A 298 -12.67 -18.84 -11.91
CA THR A 298 -12.59 -20.16 -12.55
C THR A 298 -11.96 -20.06 -13.94
N GLY A 299 -12.27 -18.99 -14.69
CA GLY A 299 -11.68 -18.69 -15.99
C GLY A 299 -10.16 -18.51 -15.91
N VAL A 300 -9.67 -17.69 -14.99
CA VAL A 300 -8.22 -17.49 -14.76
C VAL A 300 -7.53 -18.81 -14.43
N CYS A 301 -8.09 -19.61 -13.51
CA CYS A 301 -7.53 -20.91 -13.15
C CYS A 301 -7.52 -21.90 -14.34
N SER A 302 -8.48 -21.76 -15.26
CA SER A 302 -8.64 -22.65 -16.41
C SER A 302 -7.62 -22.43 -17.53
N ASP A 303 -6.74 -21.44 -17.37
CA ASP A 303 -5.57 -21.31 -18.25
C ASP A 303 -4.62 -22.51 -18.10
N CYS A 304 -4.55 -23.11 -16.90
CA CYS A 304 -3.64 -24.21 -16.57
C CYS A 304 -4.32 -25.46 -15.96
N HIS A 305 -5.54 -25.34 -15.44
CA HIS A 305 -6.24 -26.42 -14.76
C HIS A 305 -7.62 -26.73 -15.35
N SER A 306 -8.19 -27.88 -14.99
CA SER A 306 -9.61 -28.13 -15.28
C SER A 306 -10.49 -27.21 -14.44
N SER A 307 -11.60 -26.76 -15.02
CA SER A 307 -12.58 -25.91 -14.31
C SER A 307 -13.17 -26.60 -13.08
N ARG A 308 -13.28 -27.94 -13.10
CA ARG A 308 -13.72 -28.74 -11.94
C ARG A 308 -12.74 -28.63 -10.77
N PHE A 309 -11.45 -28.77 -11.03
CA PHE A 309 -10.42 -28.61 -9.98
C PHE A 309 -10.42 -27.19 -9.42
N ALA A 310 -10.46 -26.18 -10.29
CA ALA A 310 -10.51 -24.79 -9.88
C ALA A 310 -11.70 -24.47 -8.96
N ARG A 311 -12.90 -24.96 -9.32
CA ARG A 311 -14.10 -24.80 -8.48
C ARG A 311 -13.94 -25.46 -7.12
N ALA A 312 -13.48 -26.72 -7.08
CA ALA A 312 -13.28 -27.43 -5.82
C ALA A 312 -12.33 -26.69 -4.86
N GLN A 313 -11.27 -26.06 -5.38
CA GLN A 313 -10.35 -25.26 -4.56
C GLN A 313 -11.01 -23.98 -4.01
N LEU A 314 -11.84 -23.31 -4.82
CA LEU A 314 -12.57 -22.11 -4.39
C LEU A 314 -13.71 -22.43 -3.41
N ASP A 315 -14.37 -23.58 -3.58
CA ASP A 315 -15.41 -24.06 -2.66
C ASP A 315 -14.79 -24.45 -1.30
N TYR A 316 -13.60 -25.07 -1.30
CA TYR A 316 -12.81 -25.28 -0.08
C TYR A 316 -12.52 -23.96 0.65
N MET A 317 -12.13 -22.91 -0.08
CA MET A 317 -11.88 -21.59 0.51
C MET A 317 -13.15 -21.03 1.17
N ASP A 318 -14.32 -21.15 0.54
CA ASP A 318 -15.59 -20.70 1.13
C ASP A 318 -15.89 -21.42 2.45
N GLU A 319 -15.72 -22.75 2.48
CA GLU A 319 -15.95 -23.55 3.68
C GLU A 319 -14.94 -23.23 4.79
N ALA A 320 -13.65 -23.09 4.46
CA ALA A 320 -12.61 -22.72 5.41
C ALA A 320 -12.90 -21.35 6.06
N VAL A 321 -13.36 -20.38 5.27
CA VAL A 321 -13.81 -19.08 5.77
C VAL A 321 -15.01 -19.27 6.70
N SER A 322 -16.05 -19.99 6.28
CA SER A 322 -17.24 -20.14 7.13
C SER A 322 -16.94 -20.81 8.48
N ILE A 323 -16.09 -21.84 8.49
CA ILE A 323 -15.63 -22.50 9.72
C ILE A 323 -14.85 -21.52 10.60
N SER A 324 -13.94 -20.73 10.03
CA SER A 324 -13.17 -19.74 10.80
C SER A 324 -14.07 -18.73 11.53
N PHE A 325 -15.16 -18.29 10.89
CA PHE A 325 -16.11 -17.36 11.49
C PHE A 325 -17.00 -17.97 12.57
N LYS A 326 -17.14 -19.31 12.64
CA LYS A 326 -17.75 -19.97 13.81
C LYS A 326 -16.93 -19.68 15.07
N LYS A 327 -15.60 -19.76 14.99
CA LYS A 327 -14.68 -19.44 16.09
C LYS A 327 -14.78 -17.96 16.46
N VAL A 328 -14.82 -17.07 15.47
CA VAL A 328 -14.98 -15.62 15.69
C VAL A 328 -16.29 -15.31 16.43
N ARG A 329 -17.41 -15.91 16.01
CA ARG A 329 -18.70 -15.72 16.70
C ARG A 329 -18.68 -16.24 18.14
N GLU A 330 -18.02 -17.36 18.39
CA GLU A 330 -17.87 -17.89 19.74
C GLU A 330 -17.07 -16.95 20.64
N ALA A 331 -15.90 -16.49 20.17
CA ALA A 331 -15.09 -15.51 20.89
C ALA A 331 -15.85 -14.19 21.13
N ARG A 332 -16.52 -13.66 20.10
CA ARG A 332 -17.27 -12.40 20.19
C ARG A 332 -18.33 -12.44 21.29
N ARG A 333 -19.08 -13.54 21.40
CA ARG A 333 -20.10 -13.70 22.45
C ARG A 333 -19.49 -13.61 23.85
N ILE A 334 -18.31 -14.21 24.06
CA ILE A 334 -17.60 -14.14 25.35
C ILE A 334 -17.28 -12.67 25.73
N LEU A 335 -16.77 -11.89 24.78
CA LEU A 335 -16.47 -10.48 25.00
C LEU A 335 -17.75 -9.66 25.27
N GLU A 336 -18.79 -9.88 24.48
CA GLU A 336 -20.08 -9.19 24.64
C GLU A 336 -20.73 -9.51 25.99
N ASP A 337 -20.63 -10.74 26.46
CA ASP A 337 -21.16 -11.15 27.77
C ASP A 337 -20.38 -10.50 28.90
N LEU A 338 -19.03 -10.52 28.89
CA LEU A 338 -18.22 -9.83 29.90
C LEU A 338 -18.50 -8.32 29.95
N TYR A 339 -18.66 -7.69 28.79
CA TYR A 339 -18.99 -6.27 28.72
C TYR A 339 -20.36 -5.97 29.33
N LYS A 340 -21.38 -6.78 29.02
CA LYS A 340 -22.74 -6.65 29.61
C LYS A 340 -22.76 -6.94 31.11
N GLU A 341 -21.94 -7.90 31.56
CA GLU A 341 -21.78 -8.25 32.97
C GLU A 341 -21.00 -7.18 33.75
N GLY A 342 -20.34 -6.23 33.07
CA GLY A 342 -19.46 -5.23 33.70
C GLY A 342 -18.15 -5.82 34.22
N LEU A 343 -17.74 -6.98 33.69
CA LEU A 343 -16.58 -7.76 34.12
C LEU A 343 -15.39 -7.71 33.16
N MET A 344 -15.46 -6.87 32.12
CA MET A 344 -14.29 -6.63 31.27
C MET A 344 -13.27 -5.80 32.04
N GLU A 345 -12.01 -6.24 32.08
CA GLU A 345 -10.97 -5.59 32.89
C GLU A 345 -9.83 -5.01 32.02
N PRO A 346 -9.66 -3.67 31.97
CA PRO A 346 -10.59 -2.65 32.47
C PRO A 346 -11.84 -2.50 31.58
N MET A 347 -12.91 -1.94 32.14
CA MET A 347 -14.05 -1.49 31.32
C MET A 347 -13.66 -0.23 30.53
N PRO A 348 -14.28 0.04 29.36
CA PRO A 348 -13.85 1.13 28.48
C PRO A 348 -13.75 2.52 29.13
N GLN A 349 -14.61 2.86 30.08
CA GLN A 349 -14.57 4.14 30.79
C GLN A 349 -13.29 4.40 31.59
N PHE A 350 -12.48 3.36 31.82
CA PHE A 350 -11.20 3.45 32.53
C PHE A 350 -10.00 3.46 31.57
N LEU A 351 -10.23 3.37 30.26
CA LEU A 351 -9.19 3.53 29.25
C LEU A 351 -9.02 5.01 28.89
N ALA A 352 -7.95 5.33 28.15
CA ALA A 352 -7.88 6.62 27.48
C ALA A 352 -8.99 6.76 26.43
N PRO A 353 -9.46 7.98 26.13
CA PRO A 353 -10.52 8.17 25.15
C PRO A 353 -10.10 7.71 23.74
N GLY A 354 -11.08 7.33 22.94
CA GLY A 354 -10.85 7.04 21.53
C GLY A 354 -10.55 8.29 20.70
N TRP A 355 -10.20 8.08 19.42
CA TRP A 355 -9.77 9.14 18.51
C TRP A 355 -10.82 10.23 18.21
N LYS A 356 -12.11 9.94 18.39
CA LYS A 356 -13.22 10.92 18.31
C LYS A 356 -13.67 11.42 19.69
N GLY A 357 -12.93 11.07 20.73
CA GLY A 357 -13.33 11.20 22.12
C GLY A 357 -14.24 10.05 22.58
N GLY A 358 -14.55 10.06 23.87
CA GLY A 358 -15.41 9.06 24.50
C GLY A 358 -14.73 7.72 24.77
N HIS A 359 -15.48 6.80 25.37
CA HIS A 359 -14.99 5.53 25.90
C HIS A 359 -15.91 4.40 25.46
N ALA A 360 -15.57 3.72 24.36
CA ALA A 360 -16.37 2.63 23.81
C ALA A 360 -15.50 1.38 23.66
N ALA A 361 -16.10 0.20 23.88
CA ALA A 361 -15.45 -1.06 23.56
C ALA A 361 -15.16 -1.16 22.06
N ALA A 362 -13.99 -1.67 21.72
CA ALA A 362 -13.51 -1.74 20.34
C ALA A 362 -14.12 -2.91 19.56
N PHE A 363 -14.40 -4.05 20.23
CA PHE A 363 -14.94 -5.28 19.63
C PHE A 363 -14.27 -5.66 18.29
N GLY A 364 -12.94 -5.61 18.25
CA GLY A 364 -12.13 -5.95 17.07
C GLY A 364 -11.82 -4.78 16.14
N GLY A 365 -12.13 -3.53 16.52
CA GLY A 365 -11.77 -2.33 15.76
C GLY A 365 -10.37 -1.76 16.06
N MET A 366 -9.77 -2.09 17.20
CA MET A 366 -8.49 -1.53 17.69
C MET A 366 -7.69 -2.61 18.42
N ASN A 367 -6.36 -2.49 18.41
CA ASN A 367 -5.43 -3.41 19.10
C ASN A 367 -4.55 -2.73 20.16
N TYR A 368 -4.70 -1.42 20.36
CA TYR A 368 -4.01 -0.62 21.37
C TYR A 368 -5.03 0.22 22.14
N ASN A 369 -4.67 0.64 23.35
CA ASN A 369 -5.60 1.31 24.27
C ASN A 369 -6.90 0.49 24.44
N VAL A 370 -6.75 -0.81 24.65
CA VAL A 370 -7.83 -1.78 24.82
C VAL A 370 -7.42 -2.81 25.87
N PRO A 371 -8.38 -3.49 26.54
CA PRO A 371 -8.11 -4.60 27.43
C PRO A 371 -7.47 -5.78 26.68
N ALA A 372 -6.74 -6.63 27.41
CA ALA A 372 -6.05 -7.76 26.81
C ALA A 372 -6.98 -8.68 26.01
N ILE A 373 -8.21 -8.91 26.49
CA ILE A 373 -9.20 -9.75 25.81
C ILE A 373 -9.67 -9.14 24.48
N GLU A 374 -9.79 -7.81 24.40
CA GLU A 374 -10.13 -7.12 23.14
C GLU A 374 -8.96 -7.18 22.15
N ARG A 375 -7.72 -7.04 22.63
CA ARG A 375 -6.52 -7.23 21.79
C ARG A 375 -6.45 -8.65 21.23
N LEU A 376 -6.65 -9.68 22.06
CA LEU A 376 -6.67 -11.08 21.61
C LEU A 376 -7.77 -11.32 20.56
N PHE A 377 -8.95 -10.72 20.73
CA PHE A 377 -10.03 -10.82 19.75
C PHE A 377 -9.70 -10.09 18.44
N TYR A 378 -9.08 -8.91 18.51
CA TYR A 378 -8.57 -8.23 17.33
C TYR A 378 -7.58 -9.12 16.58
N GLU A 379 -6.57 -9.66 17.26
CA GLU A 379 -5.53 -10.51 16.65
C GLU A 379 -6.12 -11.78 16.03
N MET A 380 -7.11 -12.39 16.69
CA MET A 380 -7.87 -13.52 16.15
C MET A 380 -8.53 -13.18 14.81
N VAL A 381 -9.23 -12.03 14.74
CA VAL A 381 -9.99 -11.64 13.54
C VAL A 381 -9.08 -11.09 12.45
N ALA A 382 -8.23 -10.13 12.78
CA ALA A 382 -7.42 -9.39 11.84
C ALA A 382 -6.18 -10.16 11.36
N TYR A 383 -5.64 -11.07 12.18
CA TYR A 383 -4.45 -11.85 11.81
C TYR A 383 -4.81 -13.28 11.45
N ALA A 384 -5.40 -14.06 12.36
CA ALA A 384 -5.60 -15.50 12.11
C ALA A 384 -6.73 -15.81 11.11
N THR A 385 -7.91 -15.20 11.28
CA THR A 385 -9.05 -15.41 10.37
C THR A 385 -8.73 -14.91 8.96
N THR A 386 -8.11 -13.74 8.85
CA THR A 386 -7.65 -13.20 7.56
C THR A 386 -6.67 -14.15 6.87
N ASN A 387 -5.72 -14.72 7.61
CA ASN A 387 -4.74 -15.66 7.05
C ASN A 387 -5.34 -17.03 6.71
N THR A 388 -6.44 -17.45 7.36
CA THR A 388 -7.21 -18.62 6.91
C THR A 388 -7.78 -18.38 5.52
N PHE A 389 -8.40 -17.22 5.30
CA PHE A 389 -8.89 -16.81 3.99
C PHE A 389 -7.76 -16.70 2.96
N LYS A 390 -6.71 -15.91 3.23
CA LYS A 390 -5.61 -15.69 2.28
C LYS A 390 -4.87 -16.98 1.96
N GLY A 391 -4.62 -17.84 2.96
CA GLY A 391 -3.98 -19.14 2.76
C GLY A 391 -4.79 -20.05 1.83
N ALA A 392 -6.11 -20.15 2.06
CA ALA A 392 -6.97 -20.95 1.21
C ALA A 392 -7.08 -20.39 -0.22
N ALA A 393 -7.21 -19.06 -0.35
CA ALA A 393 -7.29 -18.37 -1.64
C ALA A 393 -6.03 -18.55 -2.51
N HIS A 394 -4.85 -18.60 -1.89
CA HIS A 394 -3.57 -18.79 -2.59
C HIS A 394 -3.13 -20.26 -2.66
N SER A 395 -4.02 -21.20 -2.33
CA SER A 395 -3.73 -22.65 -2.36
C SER A 395 -2.55 -23.05 -1.47
N SER A 396 -2.37 -22.37 -0.34
CA SER A 396 -1.42 -22.74 0.72
C SER A 396 -2.15 -23.35 1.90
N GLY A 397 -2.38 -24.67 1.84
CA GLY A 397 -3.08 -25.40 2.89
C GLY A 397 -2.37 -25.33 4.25
N GLY A 398 -1.04 -25.37 4.27
CA GLY A 398 -0.25 -25.23 5.51
C GLY A 398 -0.44 -23.85 6.16
N SER A 399 -0.41 -22.78 5.37
CA SER A 399 -0.64 -21.42 5.88
C SER A 399 -2.07 -21.22 6.37
N ALA A 400 -3.07 -21.78 5.65
CA ALA A 400 -4.48 -21.72 6.03
C ALA A 400 -4.80 -22.48 7.33
N THR A 401 -3.90 -23.37 7.77
CA THR A 401 -4.13 -24.27 8.92
C THR A 401 -3.10 -24.05 10.03
N TYR A 402 -1.89 -24.60 9.89
CA TYR A 402 -0.87 -24.69 10.93
C TYR A 402 -0.14 -23.37 11.18
N THR A 403 0.30 -22.69 10.12
CA THR A 403 1.30 -21.62 10.28
C THR A 403 0.67 -20.30 10.74
N PHE A 404 -0.48 -19.93 10.19
CA PHE A 404 -1.08 -18.60 10.42
C PHE A 404 -2.60 -18.59 10.56
N GLY A 405 -3.29 -19.61 10.06
CA GLY A 405 -4.74 -19.62 9.92
C GLY A 405 -5.47 -20.33 11.06
N ALA A 406 -6.12 -21.44 10.72
CA ALA A 406 -7.14 -22.05 11.56
C ALA A 406 -6.67 -22.40 12.98
N PHE A 407 -5.45 -22.95 13.15
CA PHE A 407 -4.94 -23.35 14.46
C PHE A 407 -4.40 -22.18 15.27
N GLU A 408 -4.00 -21.09 14.61
CA GLU A 408 -3.70 -19.84 15.31
C GLU A 408 -4.98 -19.23 15.89
N ALA A 409 -6.09 -19.28 15.15
CA ALA A 409 -7.40 -18.88 15.66
C ALA A 409 -7.86 -19.76 16.85
N ASP A 410 -7.48 -21.04 16.89
CA ASP A 410 -7.75 -21.91 18.06
C ASP A 410 -6.99 -21.45 19.31
N LYS A 411 -5.73 -21.05 19.16
CA LYS A 411 -4.94 -20.50 20.27
C LYS A 411 -5.57 -19.23 20.83
N TYR A 412 -5.96 -18.30 19.95
CA TYR A 412 -6.64 -17.07 20.40
C TYR A 412 -7.98 -17.37 21.07
N LEU A 413 -8.79 -18.28 20.51
CA LEU A 413 -10.07 -18.64 21.14
C LEU A 413 -9.86 -19.26 22.53
N ALA A 414 -8.86 -20.14 22.69
CA ALA A 414 -8.51 -20.71 23.99
C ALA A 414 -8.02 -19.64 24.97
N ALA A 415 -7.19 -18.70 24.52
CA ALA A 415 -6.72 -17.58 25.33
C ALA A 415 -7.87 -16.67 25.77
N ILE A 416 -8.79 -16.33 24.87
CA ILE A 416 -10.00 -15.53 25.18
C ILE A 416 -10.85 -16.21 26.24
N LYS A 417 -11.09 -17.53 26.12
CA LYS A 417 -11.80 -18.32 27.14
C LYS A 417 -11.09 -18.27 28.49
N SER A 418 -9.77 -18.41 28.49
CA SER A 418 -8.96 -18.37 29.71
C SER A 418 -8.99 -16.98 30.38
N GLU A 419 -8.87 -15.91 29.59
CA GLU A 419 -8.96 -14.53 30.09
C GLU A 419 -10.35 -14.23 30.66
N ALA A 420 -11.41 -14.68 30.00
CA ALA A 420 -12.77 -14.54 30.50
C ALA A 420 -13.01 -15.29 31.82
N GLU A 421 -12.50 -16.52 31.94
CA GLU A 421 -12.63 -17.27 33.19
C GLU A 421 -11.82 -16.61 34.31
N LYS A 422 -10.63 -16.07 33.99
CA LYS A 422 -9.83 -15.31 34.96
C LYS A 422 -10.59 -14.10 35.50
N MET A 423 -11.14 -13.26 34.61
CA MET A 423 -11.94 -12.08 35.00
C MET A 423 -13.14 -12.48 35.88
N ARG A 424 -13.93 -13.48 35.45
CA ARG A 424 -15.06 -13.96 36.25
C ARG A 424 -14.65 -14.56 37.59
N ARG A 425 -13.51 -15.26 37.67
CA ARG A 425 -12.98 -15.80 38.95
C ARG A 425 -12.55 -14.70 39.90
N LEU A 426 -11.83 -13.70 39.40
CA LEU A 426 -11.39 -12.55 40.19
C LEU A 426 -12.59 -11.77 40.71
N ALA A 427 -13.55 -11.44 39.85
CA ALA A 427 -14.79 -10.77 40.24
C ALA A 427 -15.55 -11.52 41.35
N ARG A 428 -15.65 -12.86 41.26
CA ARG A 428 -16.26 -13.68 42.34
C ARG A 428 -15.49 -13.59 43.66
N ILE A 429 -14.16 -13.55 43.61
CA ILE A 429 -13.32 -13.43 44.81
C ILE A 429 -13.46 -12.04 45.41
N GLU A 430 -13.35 -10.99 44.60
CA GLU A 430 -13.49 -9.59 44.99
C GLU A 430 -14.84 -9.30 45.64
N GLN A 431 -15.93 -9.80 45.03
CA GLN A 431 -17.26 -9.73 45.60
C GLN A 431 -17.34 -10.41 46.98
N LYS A 432 -16.69 -11.58 47.13
CA LYS A 432 -16.69 -12.34 48.38
C LYS A 432 -15.87 -11.67 49.49
N VAL A 433 -14.75 -11.02 49.15
CA VAL A 433 -13.89 -10.35 50.14
C VAL A 433 -14.28 -8.89 50.37
N GLY A 434 -15.19 -8.33 49.58
CA GLY A 434 -15.67 -6.95 49.72
C GLY A 434 -14.66 -5.89 49.25
N VAL A 435 -13.72 -6.25 48.37
CA VAL A 435 -12.71 -5.34 47.81
C VAL A 435 -12.86 -5.34 46.29
N PRO A 436 -13.59 -4.36 45.71
CA PRO A 436 -13.80 -4.31 44.27
C PRO A 436 -12.50 -3.97 43.52
N TYR A 437 -12.31 -4.55 42.34
CA TYR A 437 -11.25 -4.13 41.42
C TYR A 437 -11.27 -2.62 41.18
N GLN A 438 -10.10 -1.99 41.32
CA GLN A 438 -9.86 -0.61 40.94
C GLN A 438 -8.83 -0.59 39.81
N PRO A 439 -9.23 -0.25 38.58
CA PRO A 439 -8.31 -0.09 37.47
C PRO A 439 -7.21 0.91 37.81
N SER A 440 -5.97 0.54 37.53
CA SER A 440 -4.84 1.44 37.71
C SER A 440 -4.85 2.59 36.71
N GLU A 441 -4.33 3.76 37.11
CA GLU A 441 -4.27 4.96 36.27
C GLU A 441 -3.48 4.77 34.97
N PHE A 442 -2.58 3.77 34.90
CA PHE A 442 -1.82 3.49 33.67
C PHE A 442 -2.70 3.09 32.47
N TRP A 443 -3.95 2.68 32.72
CA TRP A 443 -4.91 2.39 31.65
C TRP A 443 -5.38 3.66 30.93
N LYS A 444 -5.31 4.81 31.61
CA LYS A 444 -5.81 6.09 31.12
C LYS A 444 -4.69 7.08 30.79
N HIS A 445 -3.59 7.01 31.54
CA HIS A 445 -2.49 7.96 31.47
C HIS A 445 -1.15 7.24 31.35
N GLY A 446 -0.17 7.95 30.80
CA GLY A 446 1.17 7.43 30.60
C GLY A 446 1.87 8.16 29.47
N GLU A 447 3.20 8.13 29.48
CA GLU A 447 4.04 8.89 28.55
C GLU A 447 3.59 8.76 27.09
N TYR A 448 3.25 7.53 26.65
CA TYR A 448 2.71 7.29 25.31
C TYR A 448 1.21 7.61 25.21
N THR A 449 0.41 7.11 26.15
CA THR A 449 -1.05 7.21 26.14
C THR A 449 -1.51 8.68 26.05
N ASP A 450 -0.82 9.58 26.74
CA ASP A 450 -1.11 11.01 26.74
C ASP A 450 -0.71 11.73 25.42
N THR A 451 -0.01 11.05 24.50
CA THR A 451 0.29 11.58 23.16
C THR A 451 -0.83 11.35 22.14
N LEU A 452 -1.78 10.46 22.45
CA LEU A 452 -2.87 10.11 21.56
C LEU A 452 -3.77 11.31 21.26
N LYS A 453 -4.21 11.42 20.01
CA LYS A 453 -4.90 12.59 19.45
C LYS A 453 -6.41 12.38 19.42
N ILE A 454 -7.13 13.27 20.10
CA ILE A 454 -8.58 13.37 19.99
C ILE A 454 -8.90 14.42 18.94
N LEU A 455 -9.51 13.98 17.83
CA LEU A 455 -9.91 14.84 16.73
C LEU A 455 -11.40 15.16 16.82
N LYS A 456 -11.75 16.40 16.47
CA LYS A 456 -13.14 16.85 16.32
C LYS A 456 -13.64 16.49 14.93
N GLU A 457 -14.92 16.11 14.83
CA GLU A 457 -15.56 15.92 13.53
C GLU A 457 -15.47 17.20 12.69
N PRO A 458 -15.06 17.11 11.42
CA PRO A 458 -14.97 18.26 10.53
C PRO A 458 -16.35 18.89 10.31
N GLU A 459 -16.42 20.22 10.28
CA GLU A 459 -17.67 20.93 9.98
C GLU A 459 -18.22 20.53 8.59
N GLY A 460 -19.53 20.26 8.49
CA GLY A 460 -20.20 19.99 7.22
C GLY A 460 -20.40 18.51 6.85
N LYS A 461 -20.01 17.54 7.70
CA LYS A 461 -20.45 16.14 7.57
C LYS A 461 -21.62 15.85 8.52
N ARG A 462 -22.85 16.02 8.01
CA ARG A 462 -24.04 15.31 8.50
C ARG A 462 -24.49 14.34 7.43
#